data_AF-A0A3Q7IUJ7-F1
#
_entry.id   AF-A0A3Q7IUJ7-F1
#
_cell.length_a   1.000
_cell.length_b   1.000
_cell.length_c   1.000
_cell.angle_alpha   90.00
_cell.angle_beta   90.00
_cell.angle_gamma   90.00
#
_symmetry.space_group_name_H-M   'P 1'
#
loop_
_entity.id
_entity.type
_entity.pdbx_description
1 polymer ?
#
loop_
_entity_poly.entity_id
_entity_poly.type
_entity_poly.pdbx_seq_one_letter_code
_entity_poly.pdbx_strand_id
1 'polypeptide(L)'
;MVDEVKLLGVSGSSYSRRVEWALRVKGVKYEFIEEDLQNKSPLLLESNPVLKKIPVLIHNGKSICESMVIVEYIDETFEGPSILPKDPYDRAIARFWATFLDGMCLDAVRKGLWSKREEKEKNIQEEAYEMLKIVDNELKDKKFFSGDKIGFVDVAANYIPFWVEIVEEATGNVLITSEKFPNLCAWIDKYLKCSEVQENLPDRDMMLNVKLLGLWYSPYSHRVEWALKIKGVEYEFIEEDLRNKSPLLLESNPIYKKIPVLIHNGKPICESMVIVEYIDETFEGPSILPKDPYDRAIARFWAKFFDEKGSSVGRSFFLKGEEQEKAKEELHEMLKVVDNELKDKKYFVVDKFGFVDIVANVVALWLGVLEEASGVVLVTNEKYPNFYAWRDEYINCSENKKYLPSRNELLAKFKARILAASLLGLWYSPFCHRVEWALKVKGVKFEFIEENLQNKSPLLLESNPIHKKIPVLIHNGKSICESMVIVEYIDETFEGPSILPKDPYDRVIARFWVKFFEDKGSAVGTSFFHKSEKAKEEVCEMLKILDNELKDKKFFVGDKFGFADIAANFLALWMGILEEATGIILVTKEKYPNFYAWRDEYINGNKEYLPSRDELLAFFKARFQAAATPPYSN
;
A
#
# COMPACT_ATOMS: atom_id res chain seq x y z
N MET A 1 3.43 -2.83 -48.67
CA MET A 1 3.44 -2.31 -47.28
C MET A 1 4.40 -3.18 -46.51
N VAL A 2 5.30 -2.61 -45.72
CA VAL A 2 6.15 -3.40 -44.82
C VAL A 2 5.23 -3.93 -43.73
N ASP A 3 5.27 -5.24 -43.45
CA ASP A 3 4.45 -5.83 -42.39
C ASP A 3 4.78 -5.16 -41.04
N GLU A 4 3.75 -4.68 -40.35
CA GLU A 4 3.90 -4.09 -39.02
C GLU A 4 3.89 -5.22 -37.98
N VAL A 5 5.03 -5.46 -37.35
CA VAL A 5 5.20 -6.49 -36.32
C VAL A 5 5.63 -5.83 -35.02
N LYS A 6 4.83 -6.00 -33.96
CA LYS A 6 5.15 -5.56 -32.59
C LYS A 6 5.14 -6.75 -31.65
N LEU A 7 6.05 -6.75 -30.69
CA LEU A 7 6.10 -7.72 -29.61
C LEU A 7 5.97 -7.00 -28.27
N LEU A 8 4.85 -7.24 -27.59
CA LEU A 8 4.67 -6.85 -26.19
C LEU A 8 5.33 -7.91 -25.32
N GLY A 9 6.31 -7.51 -24.51
CA GLY A 9 7.12 -8.44 -23.75
C GLY A 9 7.85 -7.80 -22.58
N VAL A 10 8.59 -8.64 -21.85
CA VAL A 10 9.50 -8.19 -20.80
C VAL A 10 10.87 -8.71 -21.12
N SER A 11 11.88 -7.84 -21.07
CA SER A 11 13.25 -8.18 -21.45
C SER A 11 13.85 -9.33 -20.62
N GLY A 12 13.45 -9.50 -19.37
CA GLY A 12 13.88 -10.62 -18.51
C GLY A 12 13.08 -11.93 -18.67
N SER A 13 12.05 -11.97 -19.51
CA SER A 13 11.13 -13.12 -19.62
C SER A 13 11.62 -14.17 -20.62
N SER A 14 11.78 -15.43 -20.16
CA SER A 14 12.10 -16.56 -21.03
C SER A 14 11.08 -16.71 -22.17
N TYR A 15 9.80 -16.50 -21.90
CA TYR A 15 8.72 -16.56 -22.89
C TYR A 15 8.83 -15.48 -23.98
N SER A 16 9.22 -14.26 -23.62
CA SER A 16 9.44 -13.18 -24.60
C SER A 16 10.65 -13.50 -25.48
N ARG A 17 11.72 -14.03 -24.88
CA ARG A 17 12.93 -14.43 -25.62
C ARG A 17 12.70 -15.55 -26.61
N ARG A 18 11.75 -16.45 -26.40
CA ARG A 18 11.34 -17.46 -27.41
C ARG A 18 10.84 -16.81 -28.69
N VAL A 19 9.99 -15.80 -28.55
CA VAL A 19 9.39 -15.09 -29.68
C VAL A 19 10.43 -14.27 -30.40
N GLU A 20 11.27 -13.53 -29.68
CA GLU A 20 12.36 -12.77 -30.29
C GLU A 20 13.36 -13.65 -31.03
N TRP A 21 13.70 -14.81 -30.46
CA TRP A 21 14.54 -15.79 -31.15
C TRP A 21 13.93 -16.21 -32.50
N ALA A 22 12.64 -16.55 -32.51
CA ALA A 22 11.95 -16.97 -33.73
C ALA A 22 11.90 -15.85 -34.78
N LEU A 23 11.60 -14.61 -34.37
CA LEU A 23 11.63 -13.44 -35.25
C LEU A 23 13.02 -13.22 -35.86
N ARG A 24 14.08 -13.33 -35.06
CA ARG A 24 15.47 -13.17 -35.51
C ARG A 24 15.89 -14.27 -36.49
N VAL A 25 15.57 -15.53 -36.21
CA VAL A 25 15.88 -16.65 -37.12
C VAL A 25 15.19 -16.48 -38.47
N LYS A 26 13.98 -15.90 -38.50
CA LYS A 26 13.25 -15.55 -39.72
C LYS A 26 13.68 -14.22 -40.35
N GLY A 27 14.57 -13.46 -39.72
CA GLY A 27 15.00 -12.15 -40.20
C GLY A 27 13.89 -11.08 -40.20
N VAL A 28 12.87 -11.27 -39.36
CA VAL A 28 11.71 -10.36 -39.27
C VAL A 28 12.08 -9.15 -38.41
N LYS A 29 11.87 -7.95 -38.94
CA LYS A 29 11.98 -6.70 -38.18
C LYS A 29 10.73 -6.52 -37.33
N TYR A 30 10.91 -6.16 -36.06
CA TYR A 30 9.82 -5.92 -35.12
C TYR A 30 10.12 -4.74 -34.21
N GLU A 31 9.08 -4.14 -33.66
CA GLU A 31 9.15 -3.21 -32.54
C GLU A 31 8.96 -4.00 -31.23
N PHE A 32 9.91 -3.93 -30.30
CA PHE A 32 9.74 -4.49 -28.96
C PHE A 32 9.15 -3.41 -28.04
N ILE A 33 8.02 -3.71 -27.41
CA ILE A 33 7.36 -2.83 -26.46
C ILE A 33 7.49 -3.48 -25.08
N GLU A 34 8.32 -2.86 -24.23
CA GLU A 34 8.53 -3.29 -22.84
C GLU A 34 7.26 -3.05 -22.02
N GLU A 35 6.77 -4.10 -21.37
CA GLU A 35 5.58 -4.07 -20.52
C GLU A 35 5.93 -4.01 -19.03
N ASP A 36 5.15 -3.24 -18.28
CA ASP A 36 5.16 -3.27 -16.82
C ASP A 36 4.13 -4.32 -16.35
N LEU A 37 4.59 -5.41 -15.73
CA LEU A 37 3.70 -6.48 -15.25
C LEU A 37 2.86 -6.09 -14.03
N GLN A 38 3.26 -5.04 -13.30
CA GLN A 38 2.51 -4.49 -12.17
C GLN A 38 1.46 -3.49 -12.65
N ASN A 39 1.81 -2.67 -13.65
CA ASN A 39 0.91 -1.72 -14.30
C ASN A 39 0.76 -2.00 -15.80
N LYS A 40 0.05 -3.09 -16.11
CA LYS A 40 -0.13 -3.59 -17.48
C LYS A 40 -0.72 -2.52 -18.39
N SER A 41 -0.12 -2.34 -19.56
CA SER A 41 -0.57 -1.32 -20.50
C SER A 41 -2.00 -1.61 -20.99
N PRO A 42 -2.79 -0.58 -21.33
CA PRO A 42 -4.08 -0.77 -22.01
C PRO A 42 -3.94 -1.63 -23.27
N LEU A 43 -2.83 -1.49 -24.00
CA LEU A 43 -2.55 -2.25 -25.21
C LEU A 43 -2.39 -3.75 -24.92
N LEU A 44 -1.70 -4.15 -23.84
CA LEU A 44 -1.61 -5.55 -23.42
C LEU A 44 -2.96 -6.10 -22.99
N LEU A 45 -3.75 -5.31 -22.25
CA LEU A 45 -5.07 -5.73 -21.78
C LEU A 45 -6.07 -5.88 -22.94
N GLU A 46 -5.98 -5.03 -23.95
CA GLU A 46 -6.81 -5.10 -25.15
C GLU A 46 -6.38 -6.23 -26.09
N SER A 47 -5.08 -6.45 -26.26
CA SER A 47 -4.54 -7.46 -27.17
C SER A 47 -4.58 -8.88 -26.62
N ASN A 48 -4.58 -9.07 -25.29
CA ASN A 48 -4.79 -10.36 -24.63
C ASN A 48 -5.84 -10.24 -23.51
N PRO A 49 -7.13 -10.05 -23.84
CA PRO A 49 -8.17 -9.80 -22.83
C PRO A 49 -8.48 -11.03 -21.97
N VAL A 50 -8.14 -12.23 -22.46
CA VAL A 50 -8.41 -13.51 -21.80
C VAL A 50 -7.38 -13.78 -20.70
N LEU A 51 -6.10 -13.86 -21.06
CA LEU A 51 -5.05 -14.24 -20.11
C LEU A 51 -4.31 -13.04 -19.54
N LYS A 52 -4.33 -11.90 -20.23
CA LYS A 52 -3.67 -10.64 -19.81
C LYS A 52 -2.19 -10.85 -19.49
N LYS A 53 -1.54 -11.74 -20.25
CA LYS A 53 -0.14 -12.17 -20.07
C LYS A 53 0.68 -11.84 -21.31
N ILE A 54 1.97 -11.62 -21.09
CA ILE A 54 3.00 -11.54 -22.13
C ILE A 54 3.57 -12.93 -22.43
N PRO A 55 4.18 -13.15 -23.61
CA PRO A 55 4.26 -12.22 -24.74
C PRO A 55 2.96 -12.14 -25.55
N VAL A 56 2.79 -11.03 -26.28
CA VAL A 56 1.77 -10.87 -27.31
C VAL A 56 2.43 -10.33 -28.59
N LEU A 57 2.27 -11.05 -29.69
CA LEU A 57 2.69 -10.57 -31.02
C LEU A 57 1.52 -9.87 -31.69
N ILE A 58 1.72 -8.64 -32.14
CA ILE A 58 0.76 -7.92 -32.97
C ILE A 58 1.31 -7.87 -34.38
N HIS A 59 0.68 -8.58 -35.31
CA HIS A 59 1.03 -8.58 -36.73
C HIS A 59 -0.10 -7.94 -37.53
N ASN A 60 0.16 -6.78 -38.15
CA ASN A 60 -0.83 -6.01 -38.93
C ASN A 60 -2.15 -5.78 -38.17
N GLY A 61 -2.04 -5.36 -36.91
CA GLY A 61 -3.17 -5.07 -36.01
C GLY A 61 -3.86 -6.30 -35.41
N LYS A 62 -3.42 -7.52 -35.72
CA LYS A 62 -3.97 -8.76 -35.15
C LYS A 62 -3.08 -9.30 -34.05
N SER A 63 -3.65 -9.60 -32.89
CA SER A 63 -2.95 -10.13 -31.73
C SER A 63 -2.89 -11.65 -31.73
N ILE A 64 -1.71 -12.21 -31.45
CA ILE A 64 -1.43 -13.62 -31.21
C ILE A 64 -0.84 -13.74 -29.81
N CYS A 65 -1.42 -14.62 -29.00
CA CYS A 65 -1.04 -14.84 -27.60
C CYS A 65 -0.41 -16.23 -27.42
N GLU A 66 0.24 -16.44 -26.28
CA GLU A 66 1.00 -17.65 -25.91
C GLU A 66 2.29 -17.85 -26.70
N SER A 67 3.43 -17.88 -26.01
CA SER A 67 4.76 -17.84 -26.64
C SER A 67 4.97 -18.93 -27.70
N MET A 68 4.57 -20.18 -27.44
CA MET A 68 4.77 -21.26 -28.42
C MET A 68 3.79 -21.19 -29.59
N VAL A 69 2.56 -20.71 -29.38
CA VAL A 69 1.61 -20.44 -30.48
C VAL A 69 2.14 -19.32 -31.37
N ILE A 70 2.71 -18.28 -30.76
CA ILE A 70 3.37 -17.19 -31.48
C ILE A 70 4.57 -17.71 -32.29
N VAL A 71 5.40 -18.60 -31.73
CA VAL A 71 6.53 -19.21 -32.45
C VAL A 71 6.05 -20.05 -33.64
N GLU A 72 4.98 -20.84 -33.49
CA GLU A 72 4.39 -21.57 -34.63
C GLU A 72 3.87 -20.61 -35.71
N TYR A 73 3.15 -19.56 -35.29
CA TYR A 73 2.65 -18.54 -36.22
C TYR A 73 3.78 -17.87 -37.00
N ILE A 74 4.88 -17.53 -36.33
CA ILE A 74 6.07 -16.96 -36.98
C ILE A 74 6.67 -17.95 -37.99
N ASP A 75 6.75 -19.24 -37.63
CA ASP A 75 7.31 -20.27 -38.50
C ASP A 75 6.50 -20.47 -39.79
N GLU A 76 5.17 -20.46 -39.67
CA GLU A 76 4.23 -20.67 -40.77
C GLU A 76 4.02 -19.42 -41.64
N THR A 77 4.19 -18.22 -41.06
CA THR A 77 3.87 -16.95 -41.73
C THR A 77 5.06 -16.36 -42.48
N PHE A 78 6.26 -16.39 -41.90
CA PHE A 78 7.42 -15.69 -42.44
C PHE A 78 8.40 -16.65 -43.12
N GLU A 79 8.96 -16.20 -44.26
CA GLU A 79 10.01 -16.93 -44.96
C GLU A 79 11.28 -17.05 -44.11
N GLY A 80 12.05 -18.12 -44.32
CA GLY A 80 13.30 -18.38 -43.61
C GLY A 80 13.47 -19.85 -43.20
N PRO A 81 14.48 -20.15 -42.36
CA PRO A 81 14.67 -21.50 -41.83
C PRO A 81 13.42 -22.02 -41.12
N SER A 82 13.10 -23.30 -41.32
CA SER A 82 11.97 -23.97 -40.66
C SER A 82 12.31 -24.21 -39.19
N ILE A 83 11.43 -23.80 -38.28
CA ILE A 83 11.56 -24.02 -36.83
C ILE A 83 10.91 -25.36 -36.45
N LEU A 84 9.76 -25.68 -37.03
CA LEU A 84 9.08 -26.97 -36.91
C LEU A 84 9.57 -27.97 -37.97
N PRO A 85 9.51 -29.28 -37.66
CA PRO A 85 9.70 -30.32 -38.67
C PRO A 85 8.68 -30.25 -39.82
N LYS A 86 9.12 -30.63 -41.02
CA LYS A 86 8.27 -30.68 -42.21
C LYS A 86 7.35 -31.89 -42.22
N ASP A 87 7.83 -33.03 -41.74
CA ASP A 87 7.04 -34.26 -41.65
C ASP A 87 5.92 -34.11 -40.60
N PRO A 88 4.67 -34.48 -40.91
CA PRO A 88 3.56 -34.34 -39.97
C PRO A 88 3.71 -35.12 -38.67
N TYR A 89 4.32 -36.31 -38.71
CA TYR A 89 4.57 -37.12 -37.51
C TYR A 89 5.62 -36.44 -36.64
N ASP A 90 6.77 -36.06 -37.21
CA ASP A 90 7.84 -35.39 -36.46
C ASP A 90 7.35 -34.06 -35.86
N ARG A 91 6.48 -33.33 -36.56
CA ARG A 91 5.84 -32.11 -36.04
C ARG A 91 4.95 -32.39 -34.83
N ALA A 92 4.17 -33.48 -34.85
CA ALA A 92 3.35 -33.89 -33.72
C ALA A 92 4.21 -34.29 -32.51
N ILE A 93 5.31 -35.00 -32.74
CA ILE A 93 6.29 -35.35 -31.71
C ILE A 93 6.95 -34.10 -31.11
N ALA A 94 7.31 -33.12 -31.93
CA ALA A 94 7.86 -31.85 -31.44
C ALA A 94 6.86 -31.10 -30.53
N ARG A 95 5.58 -31.04 -30.91
CA ARG A 95 4.53 -30.41 -30.08
C ARG A 95 4.30 -31.13 -28.76
N PHE A 96 4.36 -32.46 -28.76
CA PHE A 96 4.28 -33.25 -27.53
C PHE A 96 5.42 -32.88 -26.57
N TRP A 97 6.67 -32.89 -27.06
CA TRP A 97 7.83 -32.56 -26.23
C TRP A 97 7.83 -31.12 -25.74
N ALA A 98 7.48 -30.16 -26.60
CA ALA A 98 7.32 -28.77 -26.20
C ALA A 98 6.28 -28.62 -25.08
N THR A 99 5.13 -29.30 -25.19
CA THR A 99 4.07 -29.30 -24.18
C THR A 99 4.55 -29.92 -22.86
N PHE A 100 5.30 -31.03 -22.93
CA PHE A 100 5.87 -31.67 -21.74
C PHE A 100 6.86 -30.75 -21.02
N LEU A 101 7.75 -30.10 -21.77
CA LEU A 101 8.76 -29.18 -21.25
C LEU A 101 8.13 -27.92 -20.65
N ASP A 102 7.20 -27.28 -21.35
CA ASP A 102 6.53 -26.04 -20.91
C ASP A 102 5.48 -26.23 -19.82
N GLY A 103 4.97 -27.44 -19.66
CA GLY A 103 4.01 -27.79 -18.62
C GLY A 103 4.67 -28.53 -17.47
N MET A 104 4.66 -29.86 -17.57
CA MET A 104 5.02 -30.76 -16.47
C MET A 104 6.46 -30.56 -15.97
N CYS A 105 7.42 -30.47 -16.90
CA CYS A 105 8.82 -30.32 -16.53
C CYS A 105 9.09 -28.95 -15.87
N LEU A 106 8.63 -27.86 -16.49
CA LEU A 106 8.77 -26.51 -15.95
C LEU A 106 8.15 -26.39 -14.55
N ASP A 107 6.94 -26.92 -14.36
CA ASP A 107 6.26 -26.88 -13.06
C ASP A 107 7.05 -27.65 -11.99
N ALA A 108 7.52 -28.85 -12.30
CA ALA A 108 8.30 -29.67 -11.37
C ALA A 108 9.65 -29.00 -11.03
N VAL A 109 10.40 -28.54 -12.03
CA VAL A 109 11.69 -27.83 -11.86
C VAL A 109 11.48 -26.56 -11.03
N ARG A 110 10.45 -25.76 -11.33
CA ARG A 110 10.14 -24.55 -10.55
C ARG A 110 9.86 -24.88 -9.09
N LYS A 111 9.04 -25.90 -8.81
CA LYS A 111 8.76 -26.32 -7.42
C LYS A 111 10.02 -26.82 -6.72
N GLY A 112 10.85 -27.62 -7.41
CA GLY A 112 12.09 -28.17 -6.86
C GLY A 112 13.15 -27.13 -6.52
N LEU A 113 13.25 -26.05 -7.31
CA LEU A 113 14.20 -24.97 -7.05
C LEU A 113 13.82 -24.15 -5.80
N TRP A 114 12.52 -23.92 -5.59
CA TRP A 114 12.00 -23.07 -4.52
C TRP A 114 11.64 -23.84 -3.23
N SER A 115 11.88 -25.15 -3.17
CA SER A 115 11.65 -25.95 -1.97
C SER A 115 12.76 -25.75 -0.92
N LYS A 116 12.42 -25.80 0.37
CA LYS A 116 13.33 -25.82 1.51
C LYS A 116 13.97 -27.21 1.67
N ARG A 117 15.15 -27.26 2.31
CA ARG A 117 15.85 -28.52 2.64
C ARG A 117 15.27 -29.18 3.91
N GLU A 118 13.96 -29.40 3.94
CA GLU A 118 13.26 -30.11 5.02
C GLU A 118 12.76 -31.48 4.57
N GLU A 119 12.61 -32.42 5.50
CA GLU A 119 12.33 -33.84 5.22
C GLU A 119 10.98 -34.09 4.51
N LYS A 120 10.00 -33.19 4.69
CA LYS A 120 8.70 -33.22 4.00
C LYS A 120 8.75 -32.77 2.53
N GLU A 121 9.79 -32.03 2.13
CA GLU A 121 9.90 -31.43 0.79
C GLU A 121 10.90 -32.17 -0.12
N LYS A 122 11.56 -33.22 0.39
CA LYS A 122 12.41 -34.12 -0.40
C LYS A 122 11.69 -34.74 -1.59
N ASN A 123 10.41 -35.08 -1.41
CA ASN A 123 9.55 -35.63 -2.47
C ASN A 123 9.36 -34.65 -3.65
N ILE A 124 9.42 -33.33 -3.41
CA ILE A 124 9.27 -32.30 -4.46
C ILE A 124 10.52 -32.23 -5.33
N GLN A 125 11.71 -32.37 -4.72
CA GLN A 125 12.97 -32.43 -5.47
C GLN A 125 13.07 -33.74 -6.27
N GLU A 126 12.58 -34.84 -5.72
CA GLU A 126 12.51 -36.13 -6.43
C GLU A 126 11.67 -36.03 -7.71
N GLU A 127 10.51 -35.38 -7.67
CA GLU A 127 9.68 -35.13 -8.86
C GLU A 127 10.43 -34.30 -9.93
N ALA A 128 11.15 -33.25 -9.52
CA ALA A 128 11.96 -32.44 -10.43
C ALA A 128 13.08 -33.29 -11.08
N TYR A 129 13.75 -34.15 -10.30
CA TYR A 129 14.77 -35.05 -10.82
C TYR A 129 14.21 -36.09 -11.79
N GLU A 130 13.01 -36.63 -11.53
CA GLU A 130 12.36 -37.56 -12.45
C GLU A 130 12.06 -36.91 -13.80
N MET A 131 11.52 -35.69 -13.80
CA MET A 131 11.27 -34.95 -15.04
C MET A 131 12.56 -34.63 -15.78
N LEU A 132 13.59 -34.12 -15.10
CA LEU A 132 14.90 -33.84 -15.70
C LEU A 132 15.58 -35.11 -16.24
N LYS A 133 15.36 -36.27 -15.63
CA LYS A 133 15.87 -37.55 -16.11
C LYS A 133 15.21 -38.00 -17.42
N ILE A 134 13.92 -37.73 -17.59
CA ILE A 134 13.22 -37.97 -18.87
C ILE A 134 13.85 -37.09 -19.96
N VAL A 135 14.07 -35.81 -19.65
CA VAL A 135 14.70 -34.84 -20.57
C VAL A 135 16.12 -35.24 -20.92
N ASP A 136 16.93 -35.64 -19.95
CA ASP A 136 18.31 -36.10 -20.18
C ASP A 136 18.38 -37.34 -21.09
N ASN A 137 17.51 -38.32 -20.87
CA ASN A 137 17.46 -39.52 -21.70
C ASN A 137 17.02 -39.21 -23.14
N GLU A 138 16.09 -38.27 -23.33
CA GLU A 138 15.65 -37.86 -24.66
C GLU A 138 16.76 -37.15 -25.46
N LEU A 139 17.68 -36.48 -24.77
CA LEU A 139 18.85 -35.82 -25.36
C LEU A 139 20.01 -36.76 -25.68
N LYS A 140 19.91 -38.03 -25.29
CA LYS A 140 20.97 -39.01 -25.53
C LYS A 140 21.26 -39.12 -27.03
N ASP A 141 22.54 -39.02 -27.38
CA ASP A 141 23.05 -39.05 -28.76
C ASP A 141 22.53 -37.92 -29.67
N LYS A 142 21.87 -36.90 -29.11
CA LYS A 142 21.37 -35.73 -29.85
C LYS A 142 22.26 -34.51 -29.66
N LYS A 143 22.32 -33.67 -30.69
CA LYS A 143 22.94 -32.34 -30.60
C LYS A 143 21.95 -31.34 -30.00
N PHE A 144 20.72 -31.35 -30.49
CA PHE A 144 19.55 -30.59 -30.05
C PHE A 144 18.32 -31.51 -30.06
N PHE A 145 17.24 -31.15 -29.36
CA PHE A 145 15.98 -31.92 -29.42
C PHE A 145 15.48 -32.04 -30.86
N SER A 146 15.67 -30.98 -31.64
CA SER A 146 15.23 -30.88 -33.03
C SER A 146 16.26 -31.39 -34.05
N GLY A 147 17.30 -32.12 -33.61
CA GLY A 147 18.34 -32.69 -34.47
C GLY A 147 19.63 -31.88 -34.48
N ASP A 148 20.08 -31.44 -35.67
CA ASP A 148 21.38 -30.79 -35.85
C ASP A 148 21.40 -29.28 -35.55
N LYS A 149 20.22 -28.66 -35.45
CA LYS A 149 19.99 -27.24 -35.21
C LYS A 149 18.94 -27.03 -34.12
N ILE A 150 18.98 -25.87 -33.48
CA ILE A 150 17.93 -25.43 -32.54
C ILE A 150 16.61 -25.33 -33.31
N GLY A 151 15.56 -25.97 -32.79
CA GLY A 151 14.21 -25.90 -33.35
C GLY A 151 13.16 -25.75 -32.26
N PHE A 152 11.91 -26.06 -32.61
CA PHE A 152 10.74 -25.79 -31.77
C PHE A 152 10.85 -26.30 -30.33
N VAL A 153 11.35 -27.53 -30.13
CA VAL A 153 11.46 -28.15 -28.80
C VAL A 153 12.56 -27.49 -27.97
N ASP A 154 13.69 -27.15 -28.60
CA ASP A 154 14.80 -26.47 -27.95
C ASP A 154 14.39 -25.08 -27.46
N VAL A 155 13.56 -24.37 -28.22
CA VAL A 155 13.00 -23.07 -27.85
C VAL A 155 12.03 -23.19 -26.67
N ALA A 156 11.20 -24.23 -26.61
CA ALA A 156 10.38 -24.50 -25.43
C ALA A 156 11.26 -24.74 -24.18
N ALA A 157 12.36 -25.47 -24.33
CA ALA A 157 13.31 -25.72 -23.24
C ALA A 157 14.21 -24.52 -22.86
N ASN A 158 14.08 -23.35 -23.49
CA ASN A 158 15.05 -22.24 -23.35
C ASN A 158 15.23 -21.69 -21.93
N TYR A 159 14.30 -21.95 -21.01
CA TYR A 159 14.41 -21.52 -19.62
C TYR A 159 15.48 -22.33 -18.86
N ILE A 160 15.76 -23.56 -19.29
CA ILE A 160 16.68 -24.48 -18.60
C ILE A 160 18.13 -23.96 -18.62
N PRO A 161 18.73 -23.56 -19.76
CA PRO A 161 20.14 -23.22 -19.80
C PRO A 161 20.53 -21.96 -19.03
N PHE A 162 19.63 -20.99 -18.89
CA PHE A 162 19.96 -19.67 -18.32
C PHE A 162 19.15 -19.36 -17.05
N TRP A 163 17.82 -19.46 -17.10
CA TRP A 163 16.99 -19.05 -15.95
C TRP A 163 17.07 -20.06 -14.80
N VAL A 164 17.19 -21.36 -15.09
CA VAL A 164 17.42 -22.35 -14.01
C VAL A 164 18.75 -22.08 -13.31
N GLU A 165 19.85 -21.84 -14.04
CA GLU A 165 21.15 -21.49 -13.42
C GLU A 165 21.03 -20.27 -12.50
N ILE A 166 20.36 -19.20 -12.97
CA ILE A 166 20.14 -17.98 -12.16
C ILE A 166 19.34 -18.30 -10.90
N VAL A 167 18.32 -19.14 -10.98
CA VAL A 167 17.53 -19.53 -9.81
C VAL A 167 18.32 -20.51 -8.92
N GLU A 168 19.14 -21.41 -9.45
CA GLU A 168 20.02 -22.29 -8.67
C GLU A 168 21.05 -21.46 -7.87
N GLU A 169 21.66 -20.46 -8.51
CA GLU A 169 22.55 -19.48 -7.87
C GLU A 169 21.80 -18.67 -6.80
N ALA A 170 20.62 -18.14 -7.14
CA ALA A 170 19.80 -17.37 -6.22
C ALA A 170 19.36 -18.21 -5.01
N THR A 171 18.92 -19.45 -5.22
CA THR A 171 18.33 -20.33 -4.19
C THR A 171 19.38 -21.08 -3.38
N GLY A 172 20.52 -21.42 -3.96
CA GLY A 172 21.50 -22.38 -3.43
C GLY A 172 21.05 -23.84 -3.57
N ASN A 173 19.97 -24.10 -4.31
CA ASN A 173 19.44 -25.43 -4.58
C ASN A 173 19.85 -25.88 -5.99
N VAL A 174 21.00 -26.55 -6.10
CA VAL A 174 21.50 -27.07 -7.38
C VAL A 174 20.76 -28.37 -7.75
N LEU A 175 19.98 -28.34 -8.83
CA LEU A 175 19.27 -29.48 -9.38
C LEU A 175 20.06 -30.13 -10.53
N ILE A 176 20.57 -29.34 -11.47
CA ILE A 176 21.20 -29.83 -12.69
C ILE A 176 22.70 -29.94 -12.48
N THR A 177 23.23 -31.17 -12.50
CA THR A 177 24.67 -31.43 -12.45
C THR A 177 25.08 -32.42 -13.53
N SER A 178 26.31 -32.32 -14.02
CA SER A 178 26.85 -33.25 -15.02
C SER A 178 26.93 -34.70 -14.54
N GLU A 179 26.96 -34.92 -13.22
CA GLU A 179 26.90 -36.24 -12.62
C GLU A 179 25.51 -36.88 -12.77
N LYS A 180 24.44 -36.09 -12.61
CA LYS A 180 23.06 -36.57 -12.67
C LYS A 180 22.47 -36.54 -14.07
N PHE A 181 22.79 -35.52 -14.86
CA PHE A 181 22.18 -35.22 -16.16
C PHE A 181 23.25 -34.84 -17.22
N PRO A 182 24.13 -35.77 -17.60
CA PRO A 182 25.25 -35.49 -18.50
C PRO A 182 24.83 -35.05 -19.90
N ASN A 183 23.74 -35.60 -20.46
CA ASN A 183 23.27 -35.25 -21.80
C ASN A 183 22.61 -33.86 -21.80
N LEU A 184 21.85 -33.55 -20.74
CA LEU A 184 21.26 -32.23 -20.54
C LEU A 184 22.34 -31.16 -20.39
N CYS A 185 23.36 -31.39 -19.56
CA CYS A 185 24.49 -30.45 -19.45
C CYS A 185 25.21 -30.27 -20.79
N ALA A 186 25.44 -31.35 -21.54
CA ALA A 186 26.05 -31.26 -22.87
C ALA A 186 25.18 -30.48 -23.87
N TRP A 187 23.85 -30.55 -23.75
CA TRP A 187 22.92 -29.73 -24.54
C TRP A 187 22.95 -28.27 -24.10
N ILE A 188 22.92 -27.97 -22.80
CA ILE A 188 23.04 -26.60 -22.24
C ILE A 188 24.29 -25.92 -22.80
N ASP A 189 25.44 -26.60 -22.73
CA ASP A 189 26.70 -26.08 -23.24
C ASP A 189 26.67 -25.76 -24.73
N LYS A 190 26.04 -26.63 -25.53
CA LYS A 190 25.90 -26.42 -26.98
C LYS A 190 24.92 -25.29 -27.29
N TYR A 191 23.79 -25.24 -26.57
CA TYR A 191 22.75 -24.24 -26.74
C TYR A 191 23.27 -22.82 -26.43
N LEU A 192 23.97 -22.64 -25.29
CA LEU A 192 24.55 -21.34 -24.91
C LEU A 192 25.73 -20.89 -25.80
N LYS A 193 26.33 -21.81 -26.57
CA LYS A 193 27.39 -21.48 -27.55
C LYS A 193 26.85 -21.10 -28.93
N CYS A 194 25.55 -21.24 -29.19
CA CYS A 194 24.95 -20.80 -30.45
C CYS A 194 24.87 -19.27 -30.48
N SER A 195 25.35 -18.66 -31.56
CA SER A 195 25.34 -17.21 -31.79
C SER A 195 23.94 -16.61 -31.65
N GLU A 196 22.94 -17.27 -32.23
CA GLU A 196 21.55 -16.85 -32.25
C GLU A 196 20.92 -16.88 -30.85
N VAL A 197 21.47 -17.69 -29.94
CA VAL A 197 21.07 -17.72 -28.53
C VAL A 197 21.78 -16.60 -27.77
N GLN A 198 23.11 -16.48 -27.90
CA GLN A 198 23.90 -15.49 -27.19
C GLN A 198 23.42 -14.07 -27.42
N GLU A 199 23.08 -13.72 -28.66
CA GLU A 199 22.56 -12.41 -29.02
C GLU A 199 21.15 -12.13 -28.45
N ASN A 200 20.45 -13.17 -28.00
CA ASN A 200 19.05 -13.11 -27.56
C ASN A 200 18.88 -13.44 -26.05
N LEU A 201 19.97 -13.72 -25.33
CA LEU A 201 19.91 -13.86 -23.88
C LEU A 201 19.70 -12.49 -23.23
N PRO A 202 18.95 -12.42 -22.11
CA PRO A 202 18.86 -11.19 -21.33
C PRO A 202 20.21 -10.90 -20.65
N ASP A 203 20.40 -9.65 -20.24
CA ASP A 203 21.53 -9.28 -19.40
C ASP A 203 21.46 -10.04 -18.06
N ARG A 204 22.55 -10.69 -17.68
CA ARG A 204 22.65 -11.47 -16.44
C ARG A 204 22.50 -10.58 -15.21
N ASP A 205 23.08 -9.39 -15.24
CA ASP A 205 23.07 -8.46 -14.10
C ASP A 205 21.66 -7.87 -13.89
N MET A 206 20.90 -7.67 -14.97
CA MET A 206 19.49 -7.27 -14.92
C MET A 206 18.59 -8.29 -14.20
N MET A 207 18.95 -9.58 -14.23
CA MET A 207 18.17 -10.67 -13.63
C MET A 207 18.48 -10.91 -12.14
N LEU A 208 19.53 -10.29 -11.60
CA LEU A 208 20.03 -10.43 -10.22
C LEU A 208 19.72 -9.20 -9.33
N ASN A 209 18.70 -8.41 -9.68
CA ASN A 209 18.49 -7.08 -9.08
C ASN A 209 18.07 -7.08 -7.60
N VAL A 210 18.62 -6.11 -6.85
CA VAL A 210 18.24 -5.76 -5.49
C VAL A 210 17.07 -4.77 -5.52
N LYS A 211 15.95 -5.10 -4.87
CA LYS A 211 14.80 -4.21 -4.69
C LYS A 211 14.58 -3.91 -3.22
N LEU A 212 14.17 -2.69 -2.89
CA LEU A 212 13.79 -2.29 -1.54
C LEU A 212 12.33 -1.83 -1.54
N LEU A 213 11.44 -2.61 -0.93
CA LEU A 213 10.10 -2.16 -0.59
C LEU A 213 10.18 -1.27 0.65
N GLY A 214 9.79 -0.01 0.51
CA GLY A 214 10.00 0.98 1.56
C GLY A 214 9.03 2.13 1.51
N LEU A 215 9.27 3.10 2.39
CA LEU A 215 8.55 4.35 2.43
C LEU A 215 9.57 5.45 2.68
N TRP A 216 9.66 6.44 1.80
CA TRP A 216 10.77 7.40 1.79
C TRP A 216 10.91 8.20 3.09
N TYR A 217 9.87 8.30 3.92
CA TYR A 217 9.92 8.99 5.22
C TYR A 217 10.03 8.05 6.42
N SER A 218 10.24 6.74 6.21
CA SER A 218 10.38 5.74 7.26
C SER A 218 11.84 5.63 7.75
N PRO A 219 12.11 5.80 9.06
CA PRO A 219 13.46 5.63 9.58
C PRO A 219 13.99 4.21 9.35
N TYR A 220 13.10 3.21 9.33
CA TYR A 220 13.46 1.81 9.11
C TYR A 220 13.89 1.53 7.67
N SER A 221 13.23 2.13 6.67
CA SER A 221 13.63 2.02 5.26
C SER A 221 14.98 2.70 5.02
N HIS A 222 15.20 3.85 5.67
CA HIS A 222 16.48 4.57 5.59
C HIS A 222 17.66 3.79 6.16
N ARG A 223 17.47 2.92 7.16
CA ARG A 223 18.55 2.03 7.64
C ARG A 223 19.10 1.17 6.50
N VAL A 224 18.20 0.62 5.68
CA VAL A 224 18.53 -0.27 4.56
C VAL A 224 19.16 0.52 3.41
N GLU A 225 18.55 1.63 3.01
CA GLU A 225 19.11 2.50 1.97
C GLU A 225 20.52 2.96 2.32
N TRP A 226 20.77 3.30 3.58
CA TRP A 226 22.08 3.72 4.04
C TRP A 226 23.11 2.59 3.92
N ALA A 227 22.76 1.37 4.33
CA ALA A 227 23.63 0.20 4.18
C ALA A 227 23.95 -0.09 2.71
N LEU A 228 22.96 -0.06 1.81
CA LEU A 228 23.17 -0.23 0.37
C LEU A 228 24.10 0.84 -0.21
N LYS A 229 23.90 2.11 0.16
CA LYS A 229 24.76 3.24 -0.26
C LYS A 229 26.19 3.13 0.28
N ILE A 230 26.39 2.63 1.50
CA ILE A 230 27.74 2.38 2.05
C ILE A 230 28.47 1.30 1.25
N LYS A 231 27.75 0.25 0.83
CA LYS A 231 28.29 -0.85 0.03
C LYS A 231 28.39 -0.55 -1.47
N GLY A 232 27.81 0.57 -1.92
CA GLY A 232 27.78 0.93 -3.35
C GLY A 232 26.89 0.00 -4.19
N VAL A 233 25.86 -0.60 -3.56
CA VAL A 233 24.93 -1.51 -4.22
C VAL A 233 23.83 -0.69 -4.89
N GLU A 234 23.64 -0.87 -6.19
CA GLU A 234 22.50 -0.31 -6.91
C GLU A 234 21.21 -1.08 -6.57
N TYR A 235 20.09 -0.37 -6.43
CA TYR A 235 18.81 -0.97 -6.06
C TYR A 235 17.63 -0.21 -6.64
N GLU A 236 16.54 -0.93 -6.88
CA GLU A 236 15.23 -0.34 -7.19
C GLU A 236 14.48 -0.05 -5.87
N PHE A 237 14.09 1.20 -5.64
CA PHE A 237 13.25 1.56 -4.50
C PHE A 237 11.77 1.57 -4.90
N ILE A 238 10.97 0.74 -4.25
CA ILE A 238 9.52 0.64 -4.47
C ILE A 238 8.80 1.24 -3.27
N GLU A 239 8.17 2.40 -3.48
CA GLU A 239 7.40 3.11 -2.47
C GLU A 239 6.07 2.37 -2.18
N GLU A 240 5.82 2.07 -0.91
CA GLU A 240 4.64 1.34 -0.43
C GLU A 240 3.56 2.26 0.18
N ASP A 241 2.29 1.98 -0.11
CA ASP A 241 1.16 2.58 0.59
C ASP A 241 0.79 1.74 1.83
N LEU A 242 1.04 2.27 3.02
CA LEU A 242 0.75 1.56 4.28
C LEU A 242 -0.76 1.41 4.58
N ARG A 243 -1.63 2.17 3.90
CA ARG A 243 -3.10 2.04 4.00
C ARG A 243 -3.63 0.99 3.03
N ASN A 244 -3.02 0.88 1.85
CA ASN A 244 -3.36 -0.07 0.81
C ASN A 244 -2.10 -0.85 0.38
N LYS A 245 -1.69 -1.80 1.22
CA LYS A 245 -0.43 -2.55 1.05
C LYS A 245 -0.43 -3.36 -0.25
N SER A 246 0.69 -3.33 -0.98
CA SER A 246 0.81 -4.06 -2.23
C SER A 246 0.73 -5.59 -2.03
N PRO A 247 0.25 -6.35 -3.02
CA PRO A 247 0.36 -7.82 -2.98
C PRO A 247 1.81 -8.28 -2.80
N LEU A 248 2.76 -7.58 -3.42
CA LEU A 248 4.19 -7.89 -3.32
C LEU A 248 4.70 -7.79 -1.87
N LEU A 249 4.31 -6.75 -1.13
CA LEU A 249 4.65 -6.62 0.30
C LEU A 249 4.01 -7.73 1.15
N LEU A 250 2.74 -8.04 0.88
CA LEU A 250 2.00 -9.06 1.61
C LEU A 250 2.56 -10.48 1.36
N GLU A 251 2.99 -10.76 0.14
CA GLU A 251 3.64 -12.02 -0.25
C GLU A 251 5.07 -12.11 0.28
N SER A 252 5.81 -11.00 0.27
CA SER A 252 7.22 -10.96 0.68
C SER A 252 7.41 -10.94 2.20
N ASN A 253 6.45 -10.37 2.95
CA ASN A 253 6.42 -10.39 4.42
C ASN A 253 5.04 -10.84 4.93
N PRO A 254 4.68 -12.12 4.79
CA PRO A 254 3.34 -12.60 5.13
C PRO A 254 3.07 -12.60 6.64
N ILE A 255 4.13 -12.62 7.46
CA ILE A 255 4.04 -12.66 8.93
C ILE A 255 3.67 -11.29 9.48
N TYR A 256 4.51 -10.28 9.26
CA TYR A 256 4.32 -8.98 9.87
C TYR A 256 3.65 -7.98 8.92
N LYS A 257 3.73 -8.20 7.61
CA LYS A 257 3.17 -7.31 6.57
C LYS A 257 3.72 -5.88 6.72
N LYS A 258 4.99 -5.76 7.09
CA LYS A 258 5.67 -4.49 7.39
C LYS A 258 6.82 -4.25 6.42
N ILE A 259 7.11 -2.98 6.20
CA ILE A 259 8.33 -2.49 5.56
C ILE A 259 9.44 -2.24 6.61
N PRO A 260 10.72 -2.16 6.20
CA PRO A 260 11.23 -2.46 4.86
C PRO A 260 11.28 -3.96 4.55
N VAL A 261 11.29 -4.29 3.25
CA VAL A 261 11.64 -5.61 2.74
C VAL A 261 12.69 -5.45 1.65
N LEU A 262 13.83 -6.10 1.79
CA LEU A 262 14.83 -6.20 0.73
C LEU A 262 14.56 -7.47 -0.08
N ILE A 263 14.43 -7.37 -1.39
CA ILE A 263 14.34 -8.52 -2.29
C ILE A 263 15.68 -8.58 -3.03
N HIS A 264 16.49 -9.58 -2.71
CA HIS A 264 17.76 -9.84 -3.39
C HIS A 264 17.64 -11.17 -4.14
N ASN A 265 17.78 -11.16 -5.46
CA ASN A 265 17.62 -12.35 -6.30
C ASN A 265 16.28 -13.07 -6.07
N GLY A 266 15.20 -12.29 -5.96
CA GLY A 266 13.84 -12.80 -5.70
C GLY A 266 13.59 -13.31 -4.27
N LYS A 267 14.59 -13.29 -3.38
CA LYS A 267 14.45 -13.70 -1.98
C LYS A 267 14.13 -12.50 -1.09
N PRO A 268 12.99 -12.48 -0.39
CA PRO A 268 12.67 -11.42 0.54
C PRO A 268 13.42 -11.61 1.87
N ILE A 269 14.04 -10.54 2.35
CA ILE A 269 14.61 -10.39 3.69
C ILE A 269 13.80 -9.30 4.40
N CYS A 270 13.28 -9.64 5.57
CA CYS A 270 12.46 -8.76 6.40
C CYS A 270 13.25 -8.26 7.61
N GLU A 271 12.72 -7.25 8.29
CA GLU A 271 13.29 -6.58 9.47
C GLU A 271 14.54 -5.76 9.17
N SER A 272 14.46 -4.43 9.40
CA SER A 272 15.50 -3.49 8.99
C SER A 272 16.91 -3.82 9.51
N MET A 273 17.04 -4.31 10.75
CA MET A 273 18.35 -4.68 11.31
C MET A 273 18.91 -5.94 10.67
N VAL A 274 18.08 -6.96 10.46
CA VAL A 274 18.46 -8.21 9.79
C VAL A 274 18.88 -7.93 8.35
N ILE A 275 18.15 -7.05 7.65
CA ILE A 275 18.49 -6.62 6.30
C ILE A 275 19.85 -5.92 6.27
N VAL A 276 20.15 -5.03 7.23
CA VAL A 276 21.45 -4.35 7.28
C VAL A 276 22.60 -5.33 7.57
N GLU A 277 22.41 -6.29 8.48
CA GLU A 277 23.42 -7.35 8.72
C GLU A 277 23.62 -8.19 7.44
N TYR A 278 22.54 -8.58 6.78
CA TYR A 278 22.59 -9.31 5.50
C TYR A 278 23.37 -8.54 4.43
N ILE A 279 23.13 -7.23 4.28
CA ILE A 279 23.87 -6.37 3.36
C ILE A 279 25.35 -6.32 3.72
N ASP A 280 25.69 -6.22 5.02
CA ASP A 280 27.08 -6.16 5.46
C ASP A 280 27.86 -7.45 5.17
N GLU A 281 27.21 -8.60 5.35
CA GLU A 281 27.78 -9.93 5.15
C GLU A 281 27.81 -10.35 3.67
N THR A 282 26.87 -9.85 2.85
CA THR A 282 26.69 -10.30 1.45
C THR A 282 27.49 -9.48 0.45
N PHE A 283 27.51 -8.15 0.60
CA PHE A 283 28.10 -7.25 -0.40
C PHE A 283 29.49 -6.76 0.02
N GLU A 284 30.40 -6.68 -0.97
CA GLU A 284 31.72 -6.10 -0.78
C GLU A 284 31.65 -4.60 -0.43
N GLY A 285 32.71 -4.07 0.18
CA GLY A 285 32.82 -2.67 0.56
C GLY A 285 33.09 -2.46 2.06
N PRO A 286 32.97 -1.21 2.56
CA PRO A 286 33.23 -0.89 3.95
C PRO A 286 32.37 -1.72 4.92
N SER A 287 33.00 -2.28 5.95
CA SER A 287 32.33 -3.01 7.03
C SER A 287 31.44 -2.06 7.84
N ILE A 288 30.17 -2.45 8.03
CA ILE A 288 29.18 -1.74 8.86
C ILE A 288 29.25 -2.25 10.30
N LEU A 289 29.39 -3.56 10.51
CA LEU A 289 29.62 -4.16 11.82
C LEU A 289 31.11 -4.15 12.18
N PRO A 290 31.43 -4.07 13.49
CA PRO A 290 32.79 -4.26 13.97
C PRO A 290 33.34 -5.67 13.66
N LYS A 291 34.64 -5.72 13.36
CA LYS A 291 35.35 -6.99 13.12
C LYS A 291 35.54 -7.80 14.40
N ASP A 292 35.82 -7.13 15.51
CA ASP A 292 36.00 -7.80 16.80
C ASP A 292 34.66 -8.43 17.28
N PRO A 293 34.66 -9.71 17.73
CA PRO A 293 33.43 -10.37 18.17
C PRO A 293 32.76 -9.72 19.38
N TYR A 294 33.54 -9.15 20.32
CA TYR A 294 33.00 -8.45 21.48
C TYR A 294 32.33 -7.14 21.05
N ASP A 295 33.01 -6.31 20.26
CA ASP A 295 32.42 -5.07 19.74
C ASP A 295 31.15 -5.34 18.92
N ARG A 296 31.13 -6.44 18.15
CA ARG A 296 29.94 -6.87 17.40
C ARG A 296 28.78 -7.25 18.31
N ALA A 297 29.06 -7.91 19.45
CA ALA A 297 28.04 -8.22 20.45
C ALA A 297 27.50 -6.94 21.12
N ILE A 298 28.37 -5.98 21.44
CA ILE A 298 27.98 -4.67 21.97
C ILE A 298 27.13 -3.88 20.95
N ALA A 299 27.48 -3.94 19.66
CA ALA A 299 26.70 -3.31 18.61
C ALA A 299 25.27 -3.90 18.52
N ARG A 300 25.14 -5.23 18.56
CA ARG A 300 23.82 -5.89 18.54
C ARG A 300 22.99 -5.57 19.79
N PHE A 301 23.63 -5.46 20.95
CA PHE A 301 22.95 -5.05 22.19
C PHE A 301 22.32 -3.66 22.05
N TRP A 302 23.11 -2.66 21.63
CA TRP A 302 22.61 -1.30 21.45
C TRP A 302 21.57 -1.18 20.34
N ALA A 303 21.76 -1.89 19.22
CA ALA A 303 20.77 -1.94 18.15
C ALA A 303 19.43 -2.49 18.64
N LYS A 304 19.44 -3.59 19.41
CA LYS A 304 18.24 -4.15 20.03
C LYS A 304 17.58 -3.17 21.02
N PHE A 305 18.37 -2.48 21.84
CA PHE A 305 17.86 -1.45 22.74
C PHE A 305 17.09 -0.36 21.96
N PHE A 306 17.67 0.15 20.87
CA PHE A 306 16.99 1.13 20.01
C PHE A 306 15.78 0.57 19.27
N ASP A 307 15.77 -0.71 18.91
CA ASP A 307 14.61 -1.32 18.26
C ASP A 307 13.42 -1.42 19.22
N GLU A 308 13.67 -1.85 20.46
CA GLU A 308 12.65 -1.96 21.51
C GLU A 308 12.14 -0.58 21.96
N LYS A 309 13.04 0.38 22.16
CA LYS A 309 12.71 1.69 22.74
C LYS A 309 12.43 2.78 21.72
N GLY A 310 12.94 2.67 20.49
CA GLY A 310 12.84 3.71 19.46
C GLY A 310 11.42 4.03 19.01
N SER A 311 10.48 3.07 19.14
CA SER A 311 9.06 3.31 18.86
C SER A 311 8.44 4.39 19.74
N SER A 312 9.00 4.65 20.93
CA SER A 312 8.59 5.74 21.83
C SER A 312 8.65 7.11 21.14
N VAL A 313 9.66 7.35 20.27
CA VAL A 313 9.80 8.60 19.52
C VAL A 313 8.53 8.91 18.74
N GLY A 314 8.10 8.01 17.85
CA GLY A 314 6.88 8.21 17.08
C GLY A 314 5.63 8.31 17.98
N ARG A 315 5.54 7.44 19.00
CA ARG A 315 4.41 7.42 19.93
C ARG A 315 4.24 8.74 20.69
N SER A 316 5.33 9.42 21.08
CA SER A 316 5.31 10.71 21.78
C SER A 316 4.66 11.84 20.98
N PHE A 317 4.60 11.75 19.64
CA PHE A 317 4.01 12.79 18.79
C PHE A 317 2.67 12.37 18.16
N PHE A 318 2.49 11.08 17.87
CA PHE A 318 1.32 10.58 17.15
C PHE A 318 0.23 10.00 18.05
N LEU A 319 0.56 9.46 19.23
CA LEU A 319 -0.46 9.11 20.23
C LEU A 319 -1.02 10.37 20.86
N LYS A 320 -2.13 10.22 21.58
CA LYS A 320 -2.80 11.30 22.30
C LYS A 320 -2.98 10.91 23.77
N GLY A 321 -3.03 11.92 24.63
CA GLY A 321 -3.49 11.74 25.99
C GLY A 321 -2.55 10.96 26.90
N GLU A 322 -3.10 10.14 27.80
CA GLU A 322 -2.31 9.34 28.75
C GLU A 322 -1.28 8.44 28.04
N GLU A 323 -1.63 7.86 26.90
CA GLU A 323 -0.69 7.03 26.12
C GLU A 323 0.45 7.85 25.51
N GLN A 324 0.19 9.11 25.16
CA GLN A 324 1.22 10.03 24.69
C GLN A 324 2.17 10.43 25.81
N GLU A 325 1.64 10.72 27.00
CA GLU A 325 2.47 11.06 28.16
C GLU A 325 3.34 9.86 28.59
N LYS A 326 2.78 8.64 28.63
CA LYS A 326 3.56 7.41 28.84
C LYS A 326 4.67 7.25 27.80
N ALA A 327 4.37 7.51 26.52
CA ALA A 327 5.39 7.44 25.48
C ALA A 327 6.49 8.50 25.67
N LYS A 328 6.17 9.72 26.14
CA LYS A 328 7.17 10.75 26.47
C LYS A 328 8.03 10.33 27.68
N GLU A 329 7.45 9.69 28.69
CA GLU A 329 8.18 9.12 29.81
C GLU A 329 9.14 8.02 29.35
N GLU A 330 8.66 7.05 28.56
CA GLU A 330 9.48 5.99 27.95
C GLU A 330 10.65 6.57 27.12
N LEU A 331 10.38 7.61 26.33
CA LEU A 331 11.39 8.33 25.55
C LEU A 331 12.41 9.02 26.46
N HIS A 332 11.97 9.67 27.54
CA HIS A 332 12.89 10.31 28.49
C HIS A 332 13.77 9.30 29.22
N GLU A 333 13.26 8.12 29.57
CA GLU A 333 14.05 7.03 30.14
C GLU A 333 15.10 6.53 29.14
N MET A 334 14.69 6.31 27.89
CA MET A 334 15.62 5.92 26.82
C MET A 334 16.74 6.96 26.65
N LEU A 335 16.38 8.25 26.56
CA LEU A 335 17.34 9.34 26.38
C LEU A 335 18.31 9.48 27.55
N LYS A 336 17.89 9.21 28.80
CA LYS A 336 18.80 9.20 29.96
C LYS A 336 19.87 8.10 29.82
N VAL A 337 19.48 6.91 29.37
CA VAL A 337 20.42 5.80 29.14
C VAL A 337 21.39 6.14 28.02
N VAL A 338 20.86 6.67 26.91
CA VAL A 338 21.66 7.07 25.74
C VAL A 338 22.63 8.21 26.06
N ASP A 339 22.19 9.24 26.78
CA ASP A 339 23.04 10.37 27.14
C ASP A 339 24.23 9.93 28.01
N ASN A 340 23.99 9.06 28.99
CA ASN A 340 25.06 8.53 29.83
C ASN A 340 26.06 7.66 29.04
N GLU A 341 25.56 6.86 28.09
CA GLU A 341 26.41 6.01 27.25
C GLU A 341 27.32 6.83 26.33
N LEU A 342 26.80 7.94 25.81
CA LEU A 342 27.51 8.82 24.87
C LEU A 342 28.55 9.72 25.55
N LYS A 343 28.69 9.66 26.87
CA LYS A 343 29.70 10.42 27.59
C LYS A 343 31.09 10.05 27.09
N ASP A 344 31.84 11.06 26.63
CA ASP A 344 33.19 10.94 26.09
C ASP A 344 33.30 10.03 24.84
N LYS A 345 32.17 9.76 24.15
CA LYS A 345 32.13 8.93 22.94
C LYS A 345 31.73 9.73 21.70
N LYS A 346 32.41 9.49 20.58
CA LYS A 346 31.98 10.02 19.28
C LYS A 346 30.86 9.17 18.64
N TYR A 347 30.91 7.86 18.81
CA TYR A 347 29.90 6.89 18.35
C TYR A 347 29.71 5.79 19.41
N PHE A 348 28.66 4.97 19.30
CA PHE A 348 28.26 4.07 20.40
C PHE A 348 29.29 2.99 20.77
N VAL A 349 29.92 2.37 19.77
CA VAL A 349 30.70 1.13 19.97
C VAL A 349 32.19 1.38 19.81
N VAL A 350 32.60 1.83 18.63
CA VAL A 350 33.98 2.17 18.28
C VAL A 350 34.02 3.63 17.83
N ASP A 351 35.20 4.24 17.73
CA ASP A 351 35.37 5.62 17.21
C ASP A 351 35.15 5.72 15.68
N LYS A 352 34.15 4.99 15.17
CA LYS A 352 33.73 4.98 13.78
C LYS A 352 32.22 4.74 13.70
N PHE A 353 31.58 5.50 12.82
CA PHE A 353 30.18 5.29 12.45
C PHE A 353 29.94 3.85 11.96
N GLY A 354 28.90 3.20 12.48
CA GLY A 354 28.58 1.83 12.11
C GLY A 354 27.13 1.43 12.37
N PHE A 355 26.92 0.13 12.57
CA PHE A 355 25.60 -0.50 12.70
C PHE A 355 24.66 0.21 13.68
N VAL A 356 25.12 0.53 14.89
CA VAL A 356 24.30 1.17 15.92
C VAL A 356 23.89 2.58 15.51
N ASP A 357 24.79 3.35 14.91
CA ASP A 357 24.53 4.72 14.49
C ASP A 357 23.51 4.77 13.33
N ILE A 358 23.52 3.78 12.43
CA ILE A 358 22.48 3.59 11.42
C ILE A 358 21.12 3.33 12.11
N VAL A 359 21.08 2.43 13.11
CA VAL A 359 19.83 2.08 13.82
C VAL A 359 19.30 3.25 14.65
N ALA A 360 20.19 4.07 15.22
CA ALA A 360 19.87 5.24 16.04
C ALA A 360 19.36 6.44 15.21
N ASN A 361 19.22 6.32 13.89
CA ASN A 361 18.72 7.39 13.02
C ASN A 361 17.38 7.99 13.49
N VAL A 362 16.51 7.18 14.10
CA VAL A 362 15.21 7.61 14.62
C VAL A 362 15.34 8.68 15.71
N VAL A 363 16.31 8.54 16.62
CA VAL A 363 16.58 9.55 17.66
C VAL A 363 17.48 10.66 17.15
N ALA A 364 18.38 10.37 16.21
CA ALA A 364 19.30 11.37 15.67
C ALA A 364 18.58 12.40 14.79
N LEU A 365 17.81 11.95 13.79
CA LEU A 365 17.19 12.83 12.80
C LEU A 365 15.68 13.00 13.02
N TRP A 366 14.92 11.90 13.11
CA TRP A 366 13.45 11.96 13.13
C TRP A 366 12.91 12.64 14.38
N LEU A 367 13.50 12.41 15.55
CA LEU A 367 13.09 13.08 16.79
C LEU A 367 13.13 14.61 16.63
N GLY A 368 14.24 15.18 16.16
CA GLY A 368 14.36 16.63 15.97
C GLY A 368 13.42 17.19 14.89
N VAL A 369 13.14 16.41 13.84
CA VAL A 369 12.13 16.79 12.83
C VAL A 369 10.72 16.80 13.42
N LEU A 370 10.38 15.83 14.26
CA LEU A 370 9.07 15.74 14.91
C LEU A 370 8.88 16.80 16.00
N GLU A 371 9.94 17.13 16.75
CA GLU A 371 9.95 18.27 17.69
C GLU A 371 9.61 19.57 16.96
N GLU A 372 10.27 19.84 15.83
CA GLU A 372 10.01 21.05 15.04
C GLU A 372 8.63 21.01 14.36
N ALA A 373 8.21 19.86 13.84
CA ALA A 373 6.92 19.73 13.17
C ALA A 373 5.72 19.91 14.12
N SER A 374 5.88 19.51 15.39
CA SER A 374 4.84 19.61 16.43
C SER A 374 4.93 20.87 17.28
N GLY A 375 6.10 21.51 17.35
CA GLY A 375 6.40 22.55 18.33
C GLY A 375 6.63 22.03 19.76
N VAL A 376 6.65 20.71 19.97
CA VAL A 376 6.90 20.07 21.27
C VAL A 376 8.39 19.77 21.40
N VAL A 377 9.06 20.39 22.36
CA VAL A 377 10.48 20.17 22.65
C VAL A 377 10.63 19.15 23.79
N LEU A 378 11.32 18.05 23.53
CA LEU A 378 11.59 16.95 24.47
C LEU A 378 13.08 16.83 24.81
N VAL A 379 13.97 17.29 23.92
CA VAL A 379 15.43 17.25 24.07
C VAL A 379 15.99 18.67 24.15
N THR A 380 16.68 18.97 25.24
CA THR A 380 17.47 20.21 25.38
C THR A 380 18.90 19.87 25.80
N ASN A 381 19.84 20.77 25.49
CA ASN A 381 21.25 20.60 25.86
C ASN A 381 21.43 20.54 27.38
N GLU A 382 20.62 21.26 28.16
CA GLU A 382 20.69 21.23 29.62
C GLU A 382 20.29 19.87 30.21
N LYS A 383 19.35 19.18 29.55
CA LYS A 383 18.80 17.92 30.04
C LYS A 383 19.57 16.69 29.55
N TYR A 384 20.12 16.76 28.33
CA TYR A 384 20.81 15.66 27.65
C TYR A 384 22.03 16.16 26.86
N PRO A 385 23.08 16.68 27.53
CA PRO A 385 24.19 17.36 26.86
C PRO A 385 25.01 16.44 25.93
N ASN A 386 25.25 15.19 26.32
CA ASN A 386 26.06 14.26 25.54
C ASN A 386 25.30 13.78 24.30
N PHE A 387 24.01 13.46 24.45
CA PHE A 387 23.14 13.13 23.32
C PHE A 387 22.96 14.31 22.37
N TYR A 388 22.82 15.53 22.90
CA TYR A 388 22.68 16.74 22.07
C TYR A 388 23.94 16.95 21.22
N ALA A 389 25.13 16.89 21.84
CA ALA A 389 26.40 16.98 21.13
C ALA A 389 26.58 15.88 20.08
N TRP A 390 26.26 14.63 20.43
CA TRP A 390 26.30 13.50 19.48
C TRP A 390 25.35 13.70 18.31
N ARG A 391 24.11 14.15 18.56
CA ARG A 391 23.10 14.40 17.51
C ARG A 391 23.56 15.48 16.55
N ASP A 392 24.15 16.56 17.06
CA ASP A 392 24.67 17.64 16.24
C ASP A 392 25.84 17.17 15.37
N GLU A 393 26.78 16.41 15.92
CA GLU A 393 27.86 15.79 15.14
C GLU A 393 27.30 14.80 14.11
N TYR A 394 26.32 13.97 14.48
CA TYR A 394 25.69 12.98 13.60
C TYR A 394 25.09 13.62 12.33
N ILE A 395 24.37 14.74 12.51
CA ILE A 395 23.67 15.44 11.41
C ILE A 395 24.66 16.25 10.56
N ASN A 396 25.67 16.87 11.19
CA ASN A 396 26.57 17.80 10.51
C ASN A 396 27.84 17.14 9.96
N CYS A 397 28.19 15.93 10.39
CA CYS A 397 29.35 15.21 9.89
C CYS A 397 29.22 14.95 8.39
N SER A 398 30.21 15.40 7.62
CA SER A 398 30.25 15.28 6.16
C SER A 398 30.14 13.83 5.66
N GLU A 399 30.64 12.87 6.45
CA GLU A 399 30.58 11.44 6.13
C GLU A 399 29.14 10.89 6.20
N ASN A 400 28.34 11.37 7.13
CA ASN A 400 26.97 10.92 7.36
C ASN A 400 25.97 11.66 6.48
N LYS A 401 26.18 12.97 6.33
CA LYS A 401 25.23 13.89 5.67
C LYS A 401 24.87 13.47 4.25
N LYS A 402 25.78 12.83 3.52
CA LYS A 402 25.53 12.32 2.15
C LYS A 402 24.50 11.19 2.07
N TYR A 403 24.15 10.57 3.20
CA TYR A 403 23.21 9.45 3.25
C TYR A 403 21.89 9.79 3.95
N LEU A 404 21.82 10.94 4.62
CA LEU A 404 20.61 11.38 5.30
C LEU A 404 19.55 11.83 4.28
N PRO A 405 18.26 11.54 4.53
CA PRO A 405 17.18 12.12 3.74
C PRO A 405 17.09 13.63 3.93
N SER A 406 16.41 14.30 3.00
CA SER A 406 16.15 15.72 3.08
C SER A 406 15.32 16.06 4.33
N ARG A 407 15.97 16.75 5.28
CA ARG A 407 15.31 17.23 6.50
C ARG A 407 14.12 18.13 6.19
N ASN A 408 14.21 18.97 5.15
CA ASN A 408 13.14 19.87 4.75
C ASN A 408 11.91 19.12 4.23
N GLU A 409 12.11 18.06 3.43
CA GLU A 409 11.02 17.22 2.93
C GLU A 409 10.36 16.44 4.07
N LEU A 410 11.16 15.84 4.96
CA LEU A 410 10.64 15.18 6.16
C LEU A 410 9.82 16.14 7.03
N LEU A 411 10.34 17.35 7.28
CA LEU A 411 9.66 18.38 8.06
C LEU A 411 8.32 18.77 7.43
N ALA A 412 8.29 19.02 6.12
CA ALA A 412 7.06 19.34 5.39
C ALA A 412 6.04 18.20 5.51
N LYS A 413 6.48 16.95 5.32
CA LYS A 413 5.65 15.75 5.44
C LYS A 413 5.07 15.58 6.84
N PHE A 414 5.89 15.73 7.89
CA PHE A 414 5.43 15.54 9.26
C PHE A 414 4.60 16.72 9.76
N LYS A 415 4.88 17.97 9.36
CA LYS A 415 4.00 19.11 9.61
C LYS A 415 2.61 18.86 9.02
N ALA A 416 2.55 18.46 7.76
CA ALA A 416 1.26 18.13 7.12
C ALA A 416 0.50 17.01 7.85
N ARG A 417 1.21 16.02 8.41
CA ARG A 417 0.60 14.92 9.17
C ARG A 417 0.14 15.35 10.56
N ILE A 418 0.94 16.15 11.28
CA ILE A 418 0.65 16.59 12.65
C ILE A 418 -0.44 17.66 12.68
N LEU A 419 -0.49 18.51 11.64
CA LEU A 419 -1.52 19.54 11.47
C LEU A 419 -2.84 18.99 10.87
N ALA A 420 -2.89 17.72 10.47
CA ALA A 420 -4.12 17.12 9.96
C ALA A 420 -5.15 16.99 11.10
N ALA A 421 -6.38 17.42 10.84
CA ALA A 421 -7.46 17.23 11.80
C ALA A 421 -7.90 15.75 11.82
N SER A 422 -8.34 15.23 12.96
CA SER A 422 -8.95 13.91 13.08
C SER A 422 -10.40 14.05 13.54
N LEU A 423 -11.33 13.38 12.88
CA LEU A 423 -12.74 13.35 13.24
C LEU A 423 -13.10 11.97 13.78
N LEU A 424 -13.36 11.87 15.08
CA LEU A 424 -13.92 10.68 15.70
C LEU A 424 -15.43 10.66 15.46
N GLY A 425 -15.94 9.59 14.88
CA GLY A 425 -17.33 9.56 14.44
C GLY A 425 -17.88 8.19 14.10
N LEU A 426 -19.12 8.20 13.62
CA LEU A 426 -19.78 7.05 13.00
C LEU A 426 -20.20 7.48 11.60
N TRP A 427 -19.85 6.70 10.57
CA TRP A 427 -20.13 7.06 9.18
C TRP A 427 -21.63 7.30 8.89
N TYR A 428 -22.53 6.70 9.68
CA TYR A 428 -23.98 6.86 9.52
C TYR A 428 -24.60 7.98 10.38
N SER A 429 -23.81 8.71 11.17
CA SER A 429 -24.30 9.71 12.12
C SER A 429 -24.55 11.07 11.44
N PRO A 430 -25.77 11.66 11.54
CA PRO A 430 -26.02 12.99 11.01
C PRO A 430 -25.13 14.05 11.66
N PHE A 431 -24.76 13.88 12.94
CA PHE A 431 -23.91 14.82 13.66
C PHE A 431 -22.48 14.84 13.12
N CYS A 432 -21.93 13.68 12.73
CA CYS A 432 -20.60 13.58 12.11
C CYS A 432 -20.59 14.23 10.72
N HIS A 433 -21.65 14.01 9.94
CA HIS A 433 -21.77 14.60 8.61
C HIS A 433 -21.87 16.13 8.59
N ARG A 434 -22.32 16.76 9.68
CA ARG A 434 -22.22 18.23 9.83
C ARG A 434 -20.76 18.69 9.81
N VAL A 435 -19.91 17.98 10.55
CA VAL A 435 -18.47 18.27 10.66
C VAL A 435 -17.75 17.93 9.36
N GLU A 436 -18.02 16.76 8.78
CA GLU A 436 -17.44 16.38 7.50
C GLU A 436 -17.76 17.39 6.39
N TRP A 437 -19.02 17.84 6.31
CA TRP A 437 -19.42 18.85 5.34
C TRP A 437 -18.60 20.13 5.51
N ALA A 438 -18.46 20.61 6.74
CA ALA A 438 -17.68 21.81 7.05
C ALA A 438 -16.19 21.66 6.71
N LEU A 439 -15.59 20.50 6.98
CA LEU A 439 -14.19 20.22 6.61
C LEU A 439 -14.03 20.16 5.08
N LYS A 440 -14.96 19.50 4.38
CA LYS A 440 -14.92 19.34 2.92
C LYS A 440 -15.09 20.68 2.19
N VAL A 441 -16.04 21.53 2.60
CA VAL A 441 -16.25 22.84 1.96
C VAL A 441 -15.07 23.79 2.17
N LYS A 442 -14.36 23.67 3.30
CA LYS A 442 -13.13 24.41 3.60
C LYS A 442 -11.87 23.79 2.99
N GLY A 443 -11.97 22.65 2.31
CA GLY A 443 -10.83 21.93 1.73
C GLY A 443 -9.84 21.40 2.77
N VAL A 444 -10.28 21.20 4.02
CA VAL A 444 -9.43 20.72 5.11
C VAL A 444 -9.26 19.22 4.97
N LYS A 445 -8.00 18.77 4.87
CA LYS A 445 -7.69 17.34 4.94
C LYS A 445 -7.83 16.85 6.37
N PHE A 446 -8.57 15.76 6.55
CA PHE A 446 -8.77 15.13 7.84
C PHE A 446 -8.73 13.61 7.77
N GLU A 447 -8.46 12.97 8.91
CA GLU A 447 -8.60 11.54 9.12
C GLU A 447 -9.94 11.25 9.81
N PHE A 448 -10.74 10.33 9.27
CA PHE A 448 -11.95 9.86 9.93
C PHE A 448 -11.65 8.60 10.75
N ILE A 449 -11.95 8.64 12.04
CA ILE A 449 -11.74 7.53 12.98
C ILE A 449 -13.12 6.99 13.38
N GLU A 450 -13.45 5.80 12.87
CA GLU A 450 -14.72 5.13 13.16
C GLU A 450 -14.74 4.64 14.62
N GLU A 451 -15.76 5.03 15.38
CA GLU A 451 -15.96 4.69 16.78
C GLU A 451 -16.91 3.50 16.97
N ASN A 452 -16.81 2.84 18.12
CA ASN A 452 -17.80 1.86 18.55
C ASN A 452 -18.53 2.38 19.80
N LEU A 453 -19.80 2.76 19.67
CA LEU A 453 -20.55 3.30 20.82
C LEU A 453 -20.95 2.26 21.87
N GLN A 454 -20.89 0.95 21.56
CA GLN A 454 -21.07 -0.12 22.55
C GLN A 454 -19.77 -0.35 23.34
N ASN A 455 -18.62 -0.16 22.69
CA ASN A 455 -17.30 -0.27 23.30
C ASN A 455 -16.46 0.97 22.94
N LYS A 456 -16.71 2.07 23.64
CA LYS A 456 -16.13 3.38 23.35
C LYS A 456 -14.61 3.34 23.49
N SER A 457 -13.88 3.89 22.52
CA SER A 457 -12.43 3.92 22.58
C SER A 457 -11.94 4.77 23.77
N PRO A 458 -10.74 4.46 24.32
CA PRO A 458 -10.08 5.35 25.28
C PRO A 458 -9.93 6.78 24.73
N LEU A 459 -9.62 6.92 23.44
CA LEU A 459 -9.47 8.21 22.77
C LEU A 459 -10.75 9.04 22.82
N LEU A 460 -11.93 8.44 22.60
CA LEU A 460 -13.22 9.14 22.70
C LEU A 460 -13.51 9.55 24.15
N LEU A 461 -13.26 8.67 25.11
CA LEU A 461 -13.50 8.92 26.53
C LEU A 461 -12.61 10.05 27.06
N GLU A 462 -11.37 10.13 26.59
CA GLU A 462 -10.43 11.18 26.95
C GLU A 462 -10.71 12.49 26.21
N SER A 463 -11.06 12.41 24.91
CA SER A 463 -11.27 13.59 24.09
C SER A 463 -12.62 14.28 24.36
N ASN A 464 -13.60 13.54 24.90
CA ASN A 464 -14.87 14.08 25.38
C ASN A 464 -15.23 13.48 26.75
N PRO A 465 -14.55 13.88 27.83
CA PRO A 465 -14.73 13.26 29.15
C PRO A 465 -16.09 13.60 29.78
N ILE A 466 -16.70 14.71 29.34
CA ILE A 466 -17.97 15.21 29.86
C ILE A 466 -19.14 14.38 29.31
N HIS A 467 -19.31 14.38 27.98
CA HIS A 467 -20.48 13.76 27.35
C HIS A 467 -20.19 12.37 26.80
N LYS A 468 -18.92 12.04 26.52
CA LYS A 468 -18.48 10.75 25.97
C LYS A 468 -19.23 10.42 24.67
N LYS A 469 -19.48 11.44 23.84
CA LYS A 469 -20.28 11.38 22.61
C LYS A 469 -19.45 11.83 21.41
N ILE A 470 -19.84 11.32 20.25
CA ILE A 470 -19.37 11.74 18.93
C ILE A 470 -20.30 12.81 18.34
N PRO A 471 -19.84 13.64 17.39
CA PRO A 471 -18.48 13.74 16.87
C PRO A 471 -17.50 14.43 17.83
N VAL A 472 -16.20 14.12 17.68
CA VAL A 472 -15.11 14.89 18.28
C VAL A 472 -14.09 15.23 17.20
N LEU A 473 -13.78 16.51 17.03
CA LEU A 473 -12.70 16.96 16.16
C LEU A 473 -11.44 17.17 17.00
N ILE A 474 -10.36 16.48 16.65
CA ILE A 474 -9.02 16.70 17.21
C ILE A 474 -8.24 17.53 16.20
N HIS A 475 -7.91 18.76 16.55
CA HIS A 475 -7.09 19.64 15.71
C HIS A 475 -5.97 20.24 16.57
N ASN A 476 -4.71 20.11 16.11
CA ASN A 476 -3.52 20.53 16.84
C ASN A 476 -3.46 19.97 18.28
N GLY A 477 -3.85 18.72 18.45
CA GLY A 477 -3.89 18.02 19.74
C GLY A 477 -4.99 18.49 20.70
N LYS A 478 -5.86 19.41 20.28
CA LYS A 478 -7.00 19.89 21.08
C LYS A 478 -8.28 19.22 20.59
N SER A 479 -9.11 18.80 21.54
CA SER A 479 -10.41 18.20 21.26
C SER A 479 -11.52 19.24 21.29
N ILE A 480 -12.29 19.32 20.22
CA ILE A 480 -13.50 20.14 20.10
C ILE A 480 -14.68 19.18 20.03
N CYS A 481 -15.66 19.39 20.92
CA CYS A 481 -16.85 18.55 21.06
C CYS A 481 -18.10 19.34 20.64
N GLU A 482 -19.19 18.62 20.41
CA GLU A 482 -20.49 19.12 19.93
C GLU A 482 -20.47 19.55 18.45
N SER A 483 -21.29 18.89 17.63
CA SER A 483 -21.21 19.02 16.16
C SER A 483 -21.26 20.46 15.65
N MET A 484 -22.12 21.32 16.21
CA MET A 484 -22.24 22.71 15.74
C MET A 484 -21.16 23.63 16.31
N VAL A 485 -20.65 23.36 17.51
CA VAL A 485 -19.46 24.04 18.05
C VAL A 485 -18.24 23.70 17.18
N ILE A 486 -18.12 22.45 16.74
CA ILE A 486 -17.07 22.02 15.81
C ILE A 486 -17.21 22.73 14.46
N VAL A 487 -18.41 22.83 13.89
CA VAL A 487 -18.65 23.53 12.62
C VAL A 487 -18.29 25.01 12.72
N GLU A 488 -18.66 25.67 13.83
CA GLU A 488 -18.30 27.06 14.10
C GLU A 488 -16.78 27.24 14.22
N TYR A 489 -16.11 26.35 14.99
CA TYR A 489 -14.66 26.31 15.08
C TYR A 489 -13.98 26.16 13.70
N ILE A 490 -14.50 25.28 12.84
CA ILE A 490 -13.99 25.09 11.48
C ILE A 490 -14.15 26.37 10.64
N ASP A 491 -15.31 27.02 10.73
CA ASP A 491 -15.58 28.24 9.97
C ASP A 491 -14.66 29.40 10.34
N GLU A 492 -14.38 29.54 11.65
CA GLU A 492 -13.51 30.58 12.19
C GLU A 492 -12.01 30.28 12.01
N THR A 493 -11.63 29.00 11.95
CA THR A 493 -10.22 28.58 11.92
C THR A 493 -9.66 28.44 10.51
N PHE A 494 -10.45 27.92 9.57
CA PHE A 494 -9.96 27.56 8.24
C PHE A 494 -10.45 28.53 7.16
N GLU A 495 -9.54 28.87 6.24
CA GLU A 495 -9.85 29.65 5.04
C GLU A 495 -10.84 28.91 4.13
N GLY A 496 -11.57 29.67 3.31
CA GLY A 496 -12.56 29.13 2.36
C GLY A 496 -13.93 29.81 2.48
N PRO A 497 -14.97 29.24 1.85
CA PRO A 497 -16.33 29.78 1.91
C PRO A 497 -16.82 29.93 3.36
N SER A 498 -17.44 31.07 3.67
CA SER A 498 -18.01 31.35 4.99
C SER A 498 -19.26 30.51 5.21
N ILE A 499 -19.35 29.80 6.33
CA ILE A 499 -20.51 29.00 6.75
C ILE A 499 -21.48 29.86 7.56
N LEU A 500 -20.96 30.68 8.45
CA LEU A 500 -21.73 31.68 9.17
C LEU A 500 -22.02 32.89 8.27
N PRO A 501 -23.20 33.50 8.41
CA PRO A 501 -23.50 34.78 7.77
C PRO A 501 -22.49 35.86 8.17
N LYS A 502 -22.28 36.84 7.29
CA LYS A 502 -21.43 38.01 7.62
C LYS A 502 -22.12 38.98 8.57
N ASP A 503 -23.44 39.13 8.42
CA ASP A 503 -24.24 40.04 9.21
C ASP A 503 -24.43 39.52 10.65
N PRO A 504 -24.20 40.35 11.69
CA PRO A 504 -24.36 39.93 13.09
C PRO A 504 -25.77 39.47 13.46
N TYR A 505 -26.82 40.08 12.89
CA TYR A 505 -28.20 39.67 13.14
C TYR A 505 -28.45 38.29 12.55
N ASP A 506 -28.05 38.07 11.29
CA ASP A 506 -28.19 36.76 10.65
C ASP A 506 -27.43 35.65 11.40
N ARG A 507 -26.26 35.95 12.00
CA ARG A 507 -25.56 35.00 12.88
C ARG A 507 -26.38 34.60 14.10
N VAL A 508 -27.08 35.56 14.72
CA VAL A 508 -27.97 35.28 15.86
C VAL A 508 -29.16 34.44 15.42
N ILE A 509 -29.77 34.76 14.27
CA ILE A 509 -30.87 33.97 13.71
C ILE A 509 -30.42 32.55 13.35
N ALA A 510 -29.20 32.38 12.82
CA ALA A 510 -28.66 31.05 12.54
C ALA A 510 -28.50 30.23 13.83
N ARG A 511 -27.93 30.80 14.90
CA ARG A 511 -27.81 30.13 16.20
C ARG A 511 -29.17 29.85 16.85
N PHE A 512 -30.16 30.70 16.65
CA PHE A 512 -31.54 30.45 17.09
C PHE A 512 -32.10 29.19 16.42
N TRP A 513 -31.96 29.05 15.09
CA TRP A 513 -32.39 27.84 14.39
C TRP A 513 -31.63 26.60 14.83
N VAL A 514 -30.32 26.69 15.03
CA VAL A 514 -29.54 25.59 15.63
C VAL A 514 -30.13 25.15 16.97
N LYS A 515 -30.41 26.09 17.87
CA LYS A 515 -31.00 25.79 19.17
C LYS A 515 -32.39 25.15 19.05
N PHE A 516 -33.21 25.64 18.12
CA PHE A 516 -34.51 25.04 17.83
C PHE A 516 -34.37 23.57 17.38
N PHE A 517 -33.43 23.27 16.48
CA PHE A 517 -33.18 21.91 16.03
C PHE A 517 -32.62 21.00 17.13
N GLU A 518 -31.78 21.51 18.03
CA GLU A 518 -31.28 20.76 19.18
C GLU A 518 -32.40 20.40 20.16
N ASP A 519 -33.32 21.34 20.42
CA ASP A 519 -34.43 21.13 21.34
C ASP A 519 -35.48 20.16 20.78
N LYS A 520 -35.74 20.23 19.46
CA LYS A 520 -36.82 19.50 18.81
C LYS A 520 -36.37 18.23 18.08
N GLY A 521 -35.09 18.11 17.74
CA GLY A 521 -34.57 17.03 16.90
C GLY A 521 -34.68 15.63 17.52
N SER A 522 -34.67 15.52 18.85
CA SER A 522 -34.81 14.24 19.56
C SER A 522 -36.15 13.54 19.29
N ALA A 523 -37.22 14.31 19.02
CA ALA A 523 -38.53 13.77 18.67
C ALA A 523 -38.50 12.98 17.35
N VAL A 524 -37.68 13.38 16.38
CA VAL A 524 -37.52 12.67 15.10
C VAL A 524 -36.94 11.28 15.32
N GLY A 525 -35.85 11.16 16.08
CA GLY A 525 -35.32 9.84 16.41
C GLY A 525 -36.36 8.98 17.15
N THR A 526 -37.07 9.57 18.10
CA THR A 526 -38.07 8.88 18.93
C THR A 526 -39.28 8.40 18.11
N SER A 527 -39.72 9.16 17.11
CA SER A 527 -40.84 8.77 16.24
C SER A 527 -40.55 7.54 15.39
N PHE A 528 -39.29 7.31 15.00
CA PHE A 528 -38.88 6.16 14.19
C PHE A 528 -38.38 4.98 15.03
N PHE A 529 -37.45 5.21 15.97
CA PHE A 529 -36.83 4.13 16.76
C PHE A 529 -37.76 3.57 17.84
N HIS A 530 -38.63 4.40 18.43
CA HIS A 530 -39.58 3.97 19.46
C HIS A 530 -41.03 3.96 18.98
N LYS A 531 -41.28 4.37 17.72
CA LYS A 531 -42.62 4.43 17.12
C LYS A 531 -43.64 5.22 17.95
N SER A 532 -43.19 6.21 18.71
CA SER A 532 -44.02 6.99 19.63
C SER A 532 -44.97 7.93 18.89
N GLU A 533 -46.28 7.78 19.09
CA GLU A 533 -47.29 8.68 18.49
C GLU A 533 -47.13 10.12 18.97
N LYS A 534 -46.88 10.32 20.28
CA LYS A 534 -46.60 11.66 20.82
C LYS A 534 -45.41 12.33 20.13
N ALA A 535 -44.34 11.57 19.87
CA ALA A 535 -43.19 12.11 19.14
C ALA A 535 -43.54 12.43 17.68
N LYS A 536 -44.39 11.64 17.02
CA LYS A 536 -44.87 11.94 15.66
C LYS A 536 -45.69 13.22 15.63
N GLU A 537 -46.54 13.47 16.63
CA GLU A 537 -47.29 14.71 16.77
C GLU A 537 -46.35 15.92 16.94
N GLU A 538 -45.37 15.82 17.85
CA GLU A 538 -44.34 16.85 18.06
C GLU A 538 -43.54 17.14 16.78
N VAL A 539 -43.19 16.10 16.01
CA VAL A 539 -42.52 16.26 14.71
C VAL A 539 -43.44 16.94 13.70
N CYS A 540 -44.74 16.61 13.66
CA CYS A 540 -45.70 17.28 12.79
C CYS A 540 -45.85 18.77 13.13
N GLU A 541 -45.87 19.13 14.42
CA GLU A 541 -45.90 20.53 14.85
C GLU A 541 -44.62 21.26 14.45
N MET A 542 -43.46 20.63 14.66
CA MET A 542 -42.18 21.17 14.21
C MET A 542 -42.18 21.41 12.69
N LEU A 543 -42.64 20.45 11.89
CA LEU A 543 -42.71 20.59 10.43
C LEU A 543 -43.62 21.73 9.98
N LYS A 544 -44.74 21.99 10.67
CA LYS A 544 -45.59 23.17 10.38
C LYS A 544 -44.83 24.49 10.61
N ILE A 545 -44.03 24.56 11.66
CA ILE A 545 -43.20 25.75 11.95
C ILE A 545 -42.16 25.93 10.85
N LEU A 546 -41.45 24.85 10.49
CA LEU A 546 -40.41 24.89 9.46
C LEU A 546 -40.97 25.21 8.07
N ASP A 547 -42.12 24.65 7.70
CA ASP A 547 -42.76 24.93 6.41
C ASP A 547 -43.18 26.39 6.28
N ASN A 548 -43.74 26.97 7.34
CA ASN A 548 -44.10 28.39 7.36
C ASN A 548 -42.86 29.28 7.33
N GLU A 549 -41.79 28.92 8.04
CA GLU A 549 -40.53 29.68 8.03
C GLU A 549 -39.89 29.71 6.65
N LEU A 550 -39.93 28.57 5.95
CA LEU A 550 -39.33 28.40 4.62
C LEU A 550 -40.20 28.97 3.50
N LYS A 551 -41.35 29.56 3.81
CA LYS A 551 -42.19 30.22 2.82
C LYS A 551 -41.40 31.35 2.16
N ASP A 552 -41.29 31.29 0.83
CA ASP A 552 -40.54 32.23 0.00
C ASP A 552 -39.03 32.28 0.31
N LYS A 553 -38.49 31.31 1.06
CA LYS A 553 -37.06 31.19 1.37
C LYS A 553 -36.46 29.92 0.78
N LYS A 554 -35.21 30.05 0.32
CA LYS A 554 -34.42 28.90 -0.16
C LYS A 554 -33.71 28.16 0.98
N PHE A 555 -33.30 28.91 2.02
CA PHE A 555 -32.54 28.42 3.17
C PHE A 555 -33.06 29.10 4.45
N PHE A 556 -32.71 28.56 5.62
CA PHE A 556 -33.22 29.11 6.90
C PHE A 556 -32.72 30.53 7.18
N VAL A 557 -31.51 30.88 6.73
CA VAL A 557 -30.89 32.19 6.96
C VAL A 557 -30.20 32.69 5.71
N GLY A 558 -30.64 33.84 5.20
CA GLY A 558 -30.13 34.44 3.98
C GLY A 558 -30.42 33.62 2.71
N ASP A 559 -29.73 33.96 1.62
CA ASP A 559 -29.96 33.37 0.30
C ASP A 559 -29.01 32.20 -0.03
N LYS A 560 -28.15 31.82 0.93
CA LYS A 560 -27.12 30.77 0.75
C LYS A 560 -27.24 29.71 1.81
N PHE A 561 -26.93 28.48 1.41
CA PHE A 561 -26.79 27.35 2.32
C PHE A 561 -25.76 27.69 3.41
N GLY A 562 -26.12 27.50 4.68
CA GLY A 562 -25.23 27.89 5.77
C GLY A 562 -25.46 27.16 7.09
N PHE A 563 -24.99 27.78 8.17
CA PHE A 563 -24.92 27.19 9.51
C PHE A 563 -26.23 26.55 10.01
N ALA A 564 -27.37 27.20 9.77
CA ALA A 564 -28.68 26.67 10.16
C ALA A 564 -29.10 25.45 9.33
N ASP A 565 -28.86 25.46 8.01
CA ASP A 565 -29.20 24.35 7.13
C ASP A 565 -28.36 23.11 7.44
N ILE A 566 -27.07 23.29 7.75
CA ILE A 566 -26.17 22.21 8.21
C ILE A 566 -26.73 21.55 9.47
N ALA A 567 -27.18 22.34 10.45
CA ALA A 567 -27.79 21.80 11.66
C ALA A 567 -29.07 21.00 11.37
N ALA A 568 -29.83 21.38 10.34
CA ALA A 568 -31.05 20.70 9.92
C ALA A 568 -30.82 19.43 9.08
N ASN A 569 -29.57 19.01 8.82
CA ASN A 569 -29.26 17.90 7.90
C ASN A 569 -30.02 16.58 8.16
N PHE A 570 -30.29 16.26 9.43
CA PHE A 570 -31.04 15.08 9.84
C PHE A 570 -32.49 15.09 9.34
N LEU A 571 -33.09 16.27 9.14
CA LEU A 571 -34.42 16.46 8.57
C LEU A 571 -34.43 16.31 7.04
N ALA A 572 -33.29 16.57 6.39
CA ALA A 572 -33.17 16.46 4.95
C ALA A 572 -33.00 15.00 4.50
N LEU A 573 -31.81 14.43 4.70
CA LEU A 573 -31.47 13.10 4.18
C LEU A 573 -31.95 11.97 5.12
N TRP A 574 -31.59 12.04 6.41
CA TRP A 574 -31.84 10.94 7.36
C TRP A 574 -33.32 10.69 7.58
N MET A 575 -34.13 11.74 7.72
CA MET A 575 -35.57 11.58 7.91
C MET A 575 -36.21 10.81 6.75
N GLY A 576 -35.92 11.16 5.50
CA GLY A 576 -36.44 10.42 4.34
C GLY A 576 -35.97 8.95 4.29
N ILE A 577 -34.73 8.68 4.72
CA ILE A 577 -34.22 7.31 4.84
C ILE A 577 -34.96 6.53 5.94
N LEU A 578 -35.23 7.16 7.09
CA LEU A 578 -35.98 6.54 8.18
C LEU A 578 -37.45 6.31 7.81
N GLU A 579 -38.08 7.23 7.08
CA GLU A 579 -39.43 7.06 6.53
C GLU A 579 -39.48 5.81 5.63
N GLU A 580 -38.52 5.66 4.71
CA GLU A 580 -38.46 4.49 3.83
C GLU A 580 -38.13 3.20 4.58
N ALA A 581 -37.17 3.24 5.51
CA ALA A 581 -36.74 2.05 6.24
C ALA A 581 -37.81 1.51 7.20
N THR A 582 -38.71 2.37 7.68
CA THR A 582 -39.73 1.99 8.67
C THR A 582 -41.16 1.92 8.11
N GLY A 583 -41.41 2.56 6.96
CA GLY A 583 -42.75 2.78 6.40
C GLY A 583 -43.57 3.85 7.13
N ILE A 584 -43.00 4.55 8.12
CA ILE A 584 -43.67 5.65 8.82
C ILE A 584 -43.47 6.92 8.00
N ILE A 585 -44.53 7.43 7.36
CA ILE A 585 -44.46 8.66 6.55
C ILE A 585 -44.92 9.86 7.40
N LEU A 586 -44.06 10.85 7.57
CA LEU A 586 -44.34 12.08 8.33
C LEU A 586 -44.31 13.34 7.46
N VAL A 587 -43.56 13.34 6.35
CA VAL A 587 -43.40 14.47 5.45
C VAL A 587 -43.95 14.11 4.07
N THR A 588 -44.95 14.87 3.59
CA THR A 588 -45.43 14.78 2.21
C THR A 588 -45.43 16.16 1.56
N LYS A 589 -45.29 16.21 0.24
CA LYS A 589 -45.22 17.46 -0.53
C LYS A 589 -46.52 18.25 -0.42
N GLU A 590 -47.64 17.56 -0.29
CA GLU A 590 -48.97 18.16 -0.16
C GLU A 590 -49.14 18.84 1.20
N LYS A 591 -48.51 18.31 2.25
CA LYS A 591 -48.67 18.80 3.62
C LYS A 591 -47.66 19.87 3.99
N TYR A 592 -46.43 19.78 3.47
CA TYR A 592 -45.33 20.69 3.78
C TYR A 592 -44.54 21.06 2.51
N PRO A 593 -45.13 21.81 1.58
CA PRO A 593 -44.54 22.08 0.26
C PRO A 593 -43.22 22.87 0.33
N ASN A 594 -43.10 23.84 1.25
CA ASN A 594 -41.92 24.69 1.37
C ASN A 594 -40.75 23.93 2.02
N PHE A 595 -41.04 23.16 3.06
CA PHE A 595 -40.06 22.26 3.67
C PHE A 595 -39.58 21.19 2.69
N TYR A 596 -40.48 20.63 1.88
CA TYR A 596 -40.13 19.66 0.86
C TYR A 596 -39.20 20.29 -0.20
N ALA A 597 -39.49 21.51 -0.64
CA ALA A 597 -38.64 22.24 -1.57
C ALA A 597 -37.24 22.52 -1.00
N TRP A 598 -37.14 22.95 0.26
CA TRP A 598 -35.86 23.10 0.96
C TRP A 598 -35.09 21.78 1.03
N ARG A 599 -35.77 20.67 1.35
CA ARG A 599 -35.14 19.34 1.41
C ARG A 599 -34.57 18.91 0.05
N ASP A 600 -35.31 19.13 -1.03
CA ASP A 600 -34.84 18.82 -2.38
C ASP A 600 -33.63 19.68 -2.76
N GLU A 601 -33.65 20.97 -2.41
CA GLU A 601 -32.52 21.86 -2.64
C GLU A 601 -31.30 21.47 -1.79
N TYR A 602 -31.50 21.13 -0.52
CA TYR A 602 -30.46 20.62 0.37
C TYR A 602 -29.76 19.42 -0.26
N ILE A 603 -30.53 18.41 -0.68
CA ILE A 603 -29.96 17.16 -1.20
C ILE A 603 -29.28 17.39 -2.54
N ASN A 604 -29.91 18.13 -3.45
CA ASN A 604 -29.37 18.34 -4.78
C ASN A 604 -28.15 19.27 -4.79
N GLY A 605 -28.14 20.30 -3.95
CA GLY A 605 -27.04 21.26 -3.84
C GLY A 605 -25.81 20.71 -3.10
N ASN A 606 -25.93 19.59 -2.39
CA ASN A 606 -24.86 19.06 -1.53
C ASN A 606 -24.50 17.60 -1.81
N LYS A 607 -24.84 17.05 -2.99
CA LYS A 607 -24.65 15.62 -3.31
C LYS A 607 -23.22 15.11 -3.04
N GLU A 608 -22.21 15.90 -3.36
CA GLU A 608 -20.79 15.54 -3.18
C GLU A 608 -20.35 15.46 -1.70
N TYR A 609 -21.11 16.08 -0.80
CA TYR A 609 -20.80 16.13 0.62
C TYR A 609 -21.64 15.16 1.46
N LEU A 610 -22.65 14.52 0.85
CA LEU A 610 -23.56 13.62 1.53
C LEU A 610 -23.09 12.15 1.44
N PRO A 611 -23.40 11.34 2.46
CA PRO A 611 -23.14 9.91 2.41
C PRO A 611 -24.05 9.23 1.37
N SER A 612 -23.65 8.03 0.95
CA SER A 612 -24.46 7.22 0.04
C SER A 612 -25.83 6.92 0.66
N ARG A 613 -26.89 7.34 -0.03
CA ARG A 613 -28.27 7.09 0.36
C ARG A 613 -28.55 5.60 0.46
N ASP A 614 -28.06 4.82 -0.51
CA ASP A 614 -28.33 3.39 -0.60
C ASP A 614 -27.64 2.62 0.54
N GLU A 615 -26.41 3.00 0.89
CA GLU A 615 -25.69 2.40 2.02
C GLU A 615 -26.36 2.72 3.35
N LEU A 616 -26.75 3.99 3.57
CA LEU A 616 -27.49 4.41 4.77
C LEU A 616 -28.84 3.69 4.89
N LEU A 617 -29.57 3.58 3.77
CA LEU A 617 -30.86 2.89 3.74
C LEU A 617 -30.71 1.41 4.06
N ALA A 618 -29.72 0.74 3.47
CA ALA A 618 -29.41 -0.67 3.76
C ALA A 618 -29.06 -0.85 5.25
N PHE A 619 -28.23 0.04 5.80
CA PHE A 619 -27.86 0.04 7.21
C PHE A 619 -29.07 0.17 8.14
N PHE A 620 -29.94 1.17 7.90
CA PHE A 620 -31.12 1.37 8.75
C PHE A 620 -32.16 0.26 8.57
N LYS A 621 -32.38 -0.26 7.35
CA LYS A 621 -33.26 -1.43 7.13
C LYS A 621 -32.78 -2.63 7.92
N ALA A 622 -31.48 -2.96 7.86
CA ALA A 622 -30.89 -4.05 8.63
C ALA A 622 -31.04 -3.82 10.15
N ARG A 623 -30.80 -2.59 10.62
CA ARG A 623 -30.95 -2.22 12.03
C ARG A 623 -32.39 -2.41 12.54
N PHE A 624 -33.40 -1.99 11.79
CA PHE A 624 -34.80 -2.16 12.16
C PHE A 624 -35.26 -3.62 12.09
N GLN A 625 -34.75 -4.40 11.14
CA GLN A 625 -35.01 -5.84 11.05
C GLN A 625 -34.41 -6.60 12.26
N ALA A 626 -33.16 -6.30 12.63
CA ALA A 626 -32.51 -6.90 13.79
C ALA A 626 -33.26 -6.58 15.10
N ALA A 627 -33.78 -5.35 15.24
CA ALA A 627 -34.59 -4.96 16.40
C ALA A 627 -35.99 -5.61 16.43
N ALA A 628 -36.52 -6.07 15.29
CA ALA A 628 -37.81 -6.74 15.19
C ALA A 628 -37.75 -8.27 15.41
N THR A 629 -36.54 -8.84 15.46
CA THR A 629 -36.34 -10.28 15.66
C THR A 629 -36.23 -10.56 17.17
N PRO A 630 -37.12 -11.37 17.78
CA PRO A 630 -37.01 -11.69 19.20
C PRO A 630 -35.69 -12.44 19.49
N PRO A 631 -35.01 -12.18 20.63
CA PRO A 631 -33.92 -13.05 21.05
C PRO A 631 -34.50 -14.44 21.34
N TYR A 632 -34.14 -15.42 20.52
CA TYR A 632 -34.39 -16.87 20.64
C TYR A 632 -35.40 -17.32 21.71
N SER A 633 -36.59 -17.70 21.26
CA SER A 633 -37.38 -18.75 21.90
C SER A 633 -36.65 -20.09 21.73
N ASN A 634 -35.92 -20.51 22.78
CA ASN A 634 -35.56 -21.91 23.03
C ASN A 634 -36.22 -22.35 24.33
#